data_AF-A0A924PTV4-F1
#
_entry.id   AF-A0A924PTV4-F1
#
_cell.length_a   1.000
_cell.length_b   1.000
_cell.length_c   1.000
_cell.angle_alpha   90.00
_cell.angle_beta   90.00
_cell.angle_gamma   90.00
#
_symmetry.space_group_name_H-M   'P 1'
#
loop_
_entity.id
_entity.type
_entity.pdbx_description
1 polymer ?
#
loop_
_entity_poly.entity_id
_entity_poly.type
_entity_poly.pdbx_seq_one_letter_code
_entity_poly.pdbx_strand_id
1 'polypeptide(L)' 'MTQTAKLFTNGRSQAVRLPAAFRFDTKEVFIRQDPTTGDVILSRKPTTWDGF' A
#
# COMPACT_ATOMS: atom_id res chain seq x y z
N MET A 1 -0.90 -6.32 18.35
CA MET A 1 -1.99 -5.32 18.25
C MET A 1 -2.14 -4.94 16.79
N THR A 2 -3.35 -4.96 16.25
CA THR A 2 -3.63 -4.52 14.87
C THR A 2 -3.88 -3.00 14.88
N GLN A 3 -3.16 -2.26 14.03
CA GLN A 3 -3.43 -0.83 13.82
C GLN A 3 -4.38 -0.68 12.65
N THR A 4 -5.51 0.00 12.86
CA THR A 4 -6.45 0.30 11.77
C THR A 4 -6.01 1.53 10.98
N ALA A 5 -6.34 1.56 9.70
CA ALA A 5 -6.16 2.71 8.82
C ALA A 5 -7.53 3.21 8.35
N LYS A 6 -7.64 4.52 8.09
CA LYS A 6 -8.90 5.09 7.59
C LYS A 6 -9.00 4.92 6.08
N LEU A 7 -10.14 4.43 5.62
CA LEU A 7 -10.57 4.51 4.23
C LEU A 7 -11.21 5.88 3.97
N PHE A 8 -10.97 6.44 2.80
CA PHE A 8 -11.60 7.66 2.32
C PHE A 8 -11.73 7.64 0.80
N THR A 9 -12.49 8.57 0.24
CA THR A 9 -12.64 8.72 -1.20
C THR A 9 -11.64 9.75 -1.74
N ASN A 10 -11.00 9.45 -2.87
CA ASN A 10 -10.19 10.39 -3.63
C ASN A 10 -10.77 10.46 -5.05
N GLY A 11 -11.62 11.47 -5.30
CA GLY A 11 -12.44 11.51 -6.51
C GLY A 11 -13.41 10.33 -6.58
N ARG A 12 -13.32 9.53 -7.64
CA ARG A 12 -14.11 8.29 -7.84
C ARG A 12 -13.43 7.04 -7.28
N SER A 13 -12.23 7.16 -6.73
CA SER A 13 -11.44 6.04 -6.22
C SER A 13 -11.53 5.91 -4.70
N GLN A 14 -11.37 4.69 -4.20
CA GLN A 14 -11.11 4.43 -2.79
C GLN A 14 -9.63 4.63 -2.48
N ALA A 15 -9.32 5.16 -1.30
CA ALA A 15 -7.96 5.37 -0.82
C ALA A 15 -7.82 4.99 0.66
N VAL A 16 -6.62 4.58 1.05
CA VAL A 16 -6.24 4.30 2.44
C VAL A 16 -5.30 5.39 2.94
N ARG A 17 -5.55 5.96 4.12
CA ARG A 17 -4.61 6.86 4.78
C ARG A 17 -3.61 6.04 5.60
N LEU A 18 -2.38 5.96 5.10
CA LEU A 18 -1.28 5.28 5.81
C LEU A 18 -0.88 6.05 7.09
N PRO A 19 -0.91 5.41 8.27
CA PRO A 19 -0.30 5.96 9.47
C PRO A 19 1.21 6.20 9.26
N ALA A 20 1.80 7.10 10.04
CA ALA A 20 3.19 7.52 9.86
C ALA A 20 4.19 6.35 9.82
N ALA A 21 3.97 5.33 10.67
CA ALA A 21 4.82 4.14 10.76
C ALA A 21 4.80 3.23 9.52
N PHE A 22 3.81 3.39 8.62
CA PHE A 22 3.63 2.56 7.42
C PHE A 22 3.80 3.34 6.12
N ARG A 23 4.32 4.57 6.16
CA ARG A 23 4.55 5.37 4.95
C ARG A 23 5.70 4.78 4.13
N PHE A 24 5.52 4.76 2.81
CA PHE A 24 6.58 4.42 1.86
C PHE A 24 7.42 5.66 1.54
N ASP A 25 8.70 5.43 1.24
CA ASP A 25 9.64 6.43 0.72
C ASP A 25 9.63 6.52 -0.82
N THR A 26 8.76 5.76 -1.48
CA THR A 26 8.60 5.72 -2.94
C THR A 26 7.31 6.40 -3.39
N LYS A 27 7.27 6.81 -4.67
CA LYS A 27 6.08 7.41 -5.29
C LYS A 27 5.02 6.39 -5.69
N GLU A 28 5.43 5.15 -5.90
CA GLU A 28 4.59 4.04 -6.33
C GLU A 28 4.90 2.79 -5.52
N VAL A 29 3.92 1.89 -5.44
CA VAL A 29 4.02 0.57 -4.79
C VAL A 29 3.42 -0.48 -5.71
N PHE A 30 3.86 -1.72 -5.57
CA PHE A 30 3.13 -2.86 -6.12
C PHE A 30 1.93 -3.16 -5.23
N ILE A 31 0.85 -3.62 -5.86
CA ILE A 31 -0.36 -4.10 -5.20
C ILE A 31 -0.64 -5.52 -5.69
N ARG A 32 -0.93 -6.43 -4.76
CA ARG A 32 -1.41 -7.78 -5.06
C ARG A 32 -2.43 -8.22 -4.02
N GLN A 33 -3.27 -9.18 -4.39
CA GLN A 33 -4.16 -9.85 -3.46
C GLN A 33 -3.57 -11.22 -3.12
N ASP A 34 -3.50 -11.55 -1.83
CA ASP A 34 -3.19 -12.90 -1.40
C ASP A 34 -4.35 -13.83 -1.77
N PRO A 35 -4.11 -14.91 -2.54
CA PRO A 35 -5.19 -15.77 -3.01
C PRO A 35 -5.81 -16.64 -1.90
N THR A 36 -5.14 -16.80 -0.76
CA THR A 36 -5.59 -17.64 0.35
C THR A 36 -6.36 -16.83 1.38
N THR A 37 -5.85 -15.65 1.76
CA THR A 37 -6.49 -14.80 2.78
C THR A 37 -7.42 -13.74 2.19
N GLY A 38 -7.22 -13.37 0.93
CA GLY A 38 -7.89 -12.25 0.28
C GLY A 38 -7.32 -10.89 0.64
N ASP A 39 -6.24 -10.83 1.43
CA ASP A 39 -5.64 -9.59 1.89
C ASP A 39 -5.01 -8.81 0.74
N VAL A 40 -5.15 -7.48 0.79
CA VAL A 40 -4.45 -6.57 -0.13
C VAL A 40 -3.07 -6.28 0.43
N ILE A 41 -2.04 -6.71 -0.28
CA ILE A 41 -0.63 -6.51 0.10
C ILE A 41 -0.03 -5.42 -0.77
N LEU A 42 0.53 -4.40 -0.11
CA LEU A 42 1.32 -3.35 -0.73
C LEU A 42 2.80 -3.60 -0.46
N SER A 43 3.63 -3.54 -1.50
CA SER A 43 5.09 -3.67 -1.37
C SER A 43 5.81 -2.57 -2.14
N ARG A 44 7.00 -2.18 -1.65
CA ARG A 44 7.82 -1.15 -2.29
C ARG A 44 8.07 -1.50 -3.76
N LYS A 45 7.87 -0.54 -4.65
CA LYS A 45 8.34 -0.61 -6.04
C LYS A 45 9.69 0.11 -6.11
N PRO A 46 10.80 -0.58 -6.41
CA PRO A 46 12.10 0.07 -6.59
C PRO A 46 12.00 1.18 -7.64
N THR A 47 12.63 2.32 -7.37
CA THR A 47 12.69 3.45 -8.31
C THR A 47 13.79 3.29 -9.35
N THR A 48 14.71 2.35 -9.14
CA THR A 48 15.87 2.09 -10.00
C THR A 48 15.93 0.62 -10.37
N TRP A 49 16.54 0.34 -11.52
CA TRP A 49 16.80 -1.03 -12.00
C TRP A 49 17.68 -1.83 -11.04
N ASP A 50 18.55 -1.15 -10.27
CA ASP A 50 19.44 -1.78 -9.28
C ASP A 50 18.72 -2.41 -8.08
N GLY A 51 17.42 -2.18 -7.93
CA GLY A 51 16.61 -2.73 -6.84
C GLY A 51 15.70 -3.90 -7.24
N PHE A 52 15.83 -4.41 -8.47
CA PHE A 52 15.14 -5.61 -8.94
C PHE A 52 15.98 -6.87 -8.75
#